data_AF-F0IXA5-F1
#
_entry.id   AF-F0IXA5-F1
#
_cell.length_a   1.000
_cell.length_b   1.000
_cell.length_c   1.000
_cell.angle_alpha   90.00
_cell.angle_beta   90.00
_cell.angle_gamma   90.00
#
_symmetry.space_group_name_H-M   'P 1'
#
loop_
_entity.id
_entity.type
_entity.pdbx_description
1 polymer ?
#
loop_
_entity_poly.entity_id
_entity_poly.type
_entity_poly.pdbx_seq_one_letter_code
_entity_poly.pdbx_strand_id
1 'polypeptide(L)'
;MLRAALLGAVACGAISLAGVATAHATPVSGTYNITVWQGYNPNPGSSTDPSQLANTSNTIFNNSNDKIANLTYTGPLNLYQGSGANNGYGNIQSFLQYGGTLSSVTFFNGATTLNTKMSSSGFNLTTVFEIQGYLSQPIYAGSINSDDGSSLYTDNLTKLVAGQANPQTATNPYSYSLPTGAFQILYVEANGAPAQLTMDATKVPEPGSLALLGTGLLGLGLISTRRRRKA
;
A
#
# COMPACT_ATOMS: atom_id res chain seq x y z
N MET A 1 -35.79 68.31 -15.10
CA MET A 1 -36.39 67.17 -14.37
C MET A 1 -36.62 66.09 -15.41
N LEU A 2 -36.08 64.87 -15.41
CA LEU A 2 -35.34 64.04 -14.46
C LEU A 2 -34.51 63.09 -15.36
N ARG A 3 -33.19 63.00 -15.21
CA ARG A 3 -32.36 61.93 -15.81
C ARG A 3 -31.99 60.98 -14.67
N ALA A 4 -32.70 59.86 -14.55
CA ALA A 4 -32.37 58.81 -13.58
C ALA A 4 -31.43 57.81 -14.25
N ALA A 5 -30.22 57.74 -13.70
CA ALA A 5 -29.09 56.99 -14.21
C ALA A 5 -29.30 55.49 -14.11
N LEU A 6 -28.96 54.83 -15.21
CA LEU A 6 -28.73 53.39 -15.35
C LEU A 6 -27.51 52.98 -14.51
N LEU A 7 -27.69 52.70 -13.21
CA LEU A 7 -26.78 51.86 -12.43
C LEU A 7 -27.13 50.40 -12.78
N GLY A 8 -26.27 49.52 -13.28
CA GLY A 8 -24.82 49.47 -13.10
C GLY A 8 -24.44 48.09 -12.53
N ALA A 9 -24.79 47.04 -13.27
CA ALA A 9 -24.15 45.73 -13.36
C ALA A 9 -23.66 44.98 -12.09
N VAL A 10 -24.29 43.82 -11.88
CA VAL A 10 -23.69 42.53 -11.49
C VAL A 10 -23.05 42.48 -10.09
N ALA A 11 -23.92 42.30 -9.10
CA ALA A 11 -23.56 41.65 -7.84
C ALA A 11 -23.89 40.15 -7.93
N CYS A 12 -23.06 39.31 -7.31
CA CYS A 12 -23.28 37.89 -7.05
C CYS A 12 -23.08 36.92 -8.22
N GLY A 13 -21.81 36.73 -8.63
CA GLY A 13 -21.43 35.67 -9.55
C GLY A 13 -20.02 35.13 -9.29
N ALA A 14 -19.57 35.07 -8.04
CA ALA A 14 -18.37 34.31 -7.70
C ALA A 14 -18.80 32.89 -7.31
N ILE A 15 -19.14 32.08 -8.31
CA ILE A 15 -19.15 30.62 -8.14
C ILE A 15 -17.68 30.26 -7.91
N SER A 16 -17.29 30.14 -6.64
CA SER A 16 -16.01 29.57 -6.26
C SER A 16 -15.99 28.14 -6.78
N LEU A 17 -15.37 27.96 -7.95
CA LEU A 17 -14.95 26.68 -8.49
C LEU A 17 -13.80 26.17 -7.60
N ALA A 18 -14.08 25.91 -6.34
CA ALA A 18 -13.18 25.21 -5.44
C ALA A 18 -13.20 23.75 -5.92
N GLY A 19 -12.31 23.45 -6.87
CA GLY A 19 -12.07 22.08 -7.31
C GLY A 19 -11.78 21.24 -6.09
N VAL A 20 -12.65 20.29 -5.81
CA VAL A 20 -12.45 19.31 -4.74
C VAL A 20 -11.25 18.48 -5.17
N ALA A 21 -10.10 18.71 -4.56
CA ALA A 21 -8.92 17.92 -4.88
C ALA A 21 -9.20 16.49 -4.41
N THR A 22 -9.37 15.56 -5.36
CA THR A 22 -9.59 14.15 -5.07
C THR A 22 -8.27 13.54 -4.61
N ALA A 23 -8.23 13.04 -3.38
CA ALA A 23 -7.08 12.29 -2.89
C ALA A 23 -6.98 10.98 -3.67
N HIS A 24 -5.89 10.80 -4.43
CA HIS A 24 -5.59 9.54 -5.08
C HIS A 24 -4.62 8.73 -4.19
N ALA A 25 -4.98 7.48 -3.93
CA ALA A 25 -4.08 6.49 -3.35
C ALA A 25 -2.97 6.17 -4.37
N THR A 26 -1.73 6.06 -3.91
CA THR A 26 -0.59 5.65 -4.74
C THR A 26 0.19 4.56 -4.01
N PRO A 27 0.53 3.44 -4.67
CA PRO A 27 1.34 2.40 -4.06
C PRO A 27 2.67 2.95 -3.57
N VAL A 28 3.01 2.60 -2.32
CA VAL A 28 4.30 2.92 -1.73
C VAL A 28 5.38 2.20 -2.54
N SER A 29 6.29 2.96 -3.12
CA SER A 29 7.37 2.43 -3.97
C SER A 29 8.74 2.63 -3.33
N GLY A 30 9.63 1.68 -3.52
CA GLY A 30 10.94 1.70 -2.89
C GLY A 30 11.81 0.50 -3.25
N THR A 31 12.85 0.31 -2.44
CA THR A 31 13.66 -0.91 -2.45
C THR A 31 13.46 -1.62 -1.12
N TYR A 32 13.20 -2.92 -1.19
CA TYR A 32 12.81 -3.76 -0.06
C TYR A 32 13.70 -4.97 0.00
N ASN A 33 14.08 -5.37 1.21
CA ASN A 33 14.64 -6.69 1.46
C ASN A 33 13.48 -7.62 1.78
N ILE A 34 13.33 -8.68 0.99
CA ILE A 34 12.27 -9.66 1.19
C ILE A 34 12.90 -10.99 1.58
N THR A 35 12.54 -11.48 2.77
CA THR A 35 12.80 -12.86 3.15
C THR A 35 11.53 -13.67 2.96
N VAL A 36 11.68 -14.87 2.38
CA VAL A 36 10.59 -15.77 2.06
C VAL A 36 10.78 -17.08 2.81
N TRP A 37 9.75 -17.49 3.54
CA TRP A 37 9.64 -18.81 4.14
C TRP A 37 8.45 -19.54 3.53
N GLN A 38 8.54 -20.86 3.45
CA GLN A 38 7.48 -21.70 2.98
C GLN A 38 7.46 -23.00 3.78
N GLY A 39 6.28 -23.38 4.26
CA GLY A 39 6.11 -24.56 5.09
C GLY A 39 4.73 -25.16 4.94
N TYR A 40 4.58 -26.38 5.45
CA TYR A 40 3.31 -27.08 5.49
C TYR A 40 2.61 -26.85 6.83
N ASN A 41 1.29 -26.67 6.76
CA ASN A 41 0.45 -26.57 7.94
C ASN A 41 0.30 -27.96 8.58
N PRO A 42 0.63 -28.13 9.88
CA PRO A 42 0.38 -29.39 10.58
C PRO A 42 -1.12 -29.71 10.71
N ASN A 43 -2.00 -28.70 10.62
CA ASN A 43 -3.45 -28.82 10.74
C ASN A 43 -4.18 -28.20 9.53
N PRO A 44 -4.15 -28.82 8.34
CA PRO A 44 -4.83 -28.30 7.16
C PRO A 44 -6.32 -28.02 7.40
N GLY A 45 -6.84 -26.98 6.75
CA GLY A 45 -8.25 -26.55 6.85
C GLY A 45 -8.56 -25.51 7.94
N SER A 46 -7.57 -25.11 8.74
CA SER A 46 -7.75 -24.11 9.81
C SER A 46 -7.05 -22.79 9.49
N SER A 47 -7.82 -21.73 9.24
CA SER A 47 -7.30 -20.36 9.05
C SER A 47 -6.79 -19.71 10.34
N THR A 48 -7.04 -20.33 11.49
CA THR A 48 -6.58 -19.86 12.81
C THR A 48 -5.35 -20.60 13.31
N ASP A 49 -4.85 -21.60 12.56
CA ASP A 49 -3.61 -22.27 12.93
C ASP A 49 -2.44 -21.27 12.91
N PRO A 50 -1.51 -21.30 13.89
CA PRO A 50 -0.39 -20.37 13.93
C PRO A 50 0.41 -20.29 12.62
N SER A 51 0.56 -21.40 11.89
CA SER A 51 1.26 -21.43 10.60
C SER A 51 0.59 -20.58 9.51
N GLN A 52 -0.68 -20.18 9.70
CA GLN A 52 -1.46 -19.38 8.76
C GLN A 52 -1.53 -17.89 9.11
N LEU A 53 -1.03 -17.50 10.30
CA LEU A 53 -1.20 -16.14 10.79
C LEU A 53 -0.08 -15.22 10.29
N ALA A 54 -0.42 -14.03 9.83
CA ALA A 54 0.55 -12.99 9.49
C ALA A 54 1.00 -12.20 10.72
N ASN A 55 1.65 -12.86 11.67
CA ASN A 55 2.24 -12.25 12.85
C ASN A 55 3.49 -13.02 13.30
N THR A 56 4.17 -12.52 14.33
CA THR A 56 5.42 -13.12 14.84
C THR A 56 5.25 -14.47 15.56
N SER A 57 4.01 -14.92 15.81
CA SER A 57 3.73 -16.26 16.36
C SER A 57 3.63 -17.34 15.28
N ASN A 58 3.75 -16.98 14.00
CA ASN A 58 3.73 -17.93 12.91
C ASN A 58 4.87 -18.94 13.01
N THR A 59 4.54 -20.23 12.98
CA THR A 59 5.51 -21.31 13.19
C THR A 59 6.44 -21.56 11.99
N ILE A 60 6.08 -21.10 10.80
CA ILE A 60 6.91 -21.13 9.58
C ILE A 60 7.89 -19.95 9.59
N PHE A 61 7.45 -18.80 10.12
CA PHE A 61 8.26 -17.60 10.22
C PHE A 61 9.45 -17.80 11.16
N ASN A 62 10.64 -17.32 10.76
CA ASN A 62 11.92 -17.51 11.49
C ASN A 62 12.38 -18.97 11.71
N ASN A 63 11.66 -19.97 11.18
CA ASN A 63 12.19 -21.33 11.13
C ASN A 63 13.26 -21.42 10.04
N SER A 64 14.49 -21.73 10.43
CA SER A 64 15.62 -21.82 9.48
C SER A 64 15.42 -22.91 8.44
N ASN A 65 14.64 -23.95 8.72
CA ASN A 65 14.35 -25.03 7.77
C ASN A 65 13.30 -24.66 6.73
N ASP A 66 12.43 -23.68 7.03
CA ASP A 66 11.36 -23.24 6.14
C ASP A 66 11.76 -22.03 5.29
N LYS A 67 12.91 -21.40 5.59
CA LYS A 67 13.43 -20.28 4.79
C LYS A 67 13.80 -20.76 3.39
N ILE A 68 13.28 -20.14 2.34
CA ILE A 68 13.57 -20.56 0.96
C ILE A 68 14.35 -19.51 0.17
N ALA A 69 14.19 -18.23 0.48
CA ALA A 69 14.91 -17.16 -0.23
C ALA A 69 15.11 -15.90 0.61
N ASN A 70 16.14 -15.14 0.25
CA ASN A 70 16.31 -13.73 0.58
C ASN A 70 16.60 -12.98 -0.72
N LEU A 71 15.97 -11.84 -0.95
CA LEU A 71 16.09 -11.08 -2.19
C LEU A 71 15.89 -9.59 -1.98
N THR A 72 16.32 -8.82 -2.98
CA THR A 72 15.99 -7.39 -3.09
C THR A 72 14.87 -7.21 -4.11
N TYR A 73 13.79 -6.55 -3.69
CA TYR A 73 12.69 -6.13 -4.54
C TYR A 73 12.73 -4.62 -4.76
N THR A 74 12.63 -4.17 -6.00
CA THR A 74 12.53 -2.73 -6.32
C THR A 74 11.28 -2.48 -7.16
N GLY A 75 10.38 -1.64 -6.64
CA GLY A 75 9.10 -1.35 -7.27
C GLY A 75 8.05 -0.82 -6.27
N PRO A 76 6.80 -0.64 -6.71
CA PRO A 76 5.64 -0.44 -5.83
C PRO A 76 5.28 -1.69 -5.04
N LEU A 77 4.90 -1.54 -3.77
CA LEU A 77 4.18 -2.57 -3.01
C LEU A 77 2.73 -2.68 -3.53
N ASN A 78 2.61 -3.19 -4.75
CA ASN A 78 1.38 -3.56 -5.42
C ASN A 78 1.62 -4.93 -6.05
N LEU A 79 1.58 -5.96 -5.21
CA LEU A 79 1.87 -7.34 -5.56
C LEU A 79 0.55 -8.04 -5.83
N TYR A 80 0.47 -8.74 -6.96
CA TYR A 80 -0.76 -9.39 -7.37
C TYR A 80 -0.49 -10.66 -8.16
N GLN A 81 -1.35 -11.63 -7.94
CA GLN A 81 -1.42 -12.86 -8.71
C GLN A 81 -2.88 -13.21 -8.96
N GLY A 82 -3.26 -13.21 -10.24
CA GLY A 82 -4.59 -13.68 -10.65
C GLY A 82 -4.77 -15.18 -10.49
N SER A 83 -6.02 -15.62 -10.46
CA SER A 83 -6.44 -17.02 -10.30
C SER A 83 -6.00 -17.95 -11.46
N GLY A 84 -5.57 -17.41 -12.60
CA GLY A 84 -5.19 -18.16 -13.81
C GLY A 84 -3.69 -18.33 -14.06
N ALA A 85 -2.82 -18.03 -13.09
CA ALA A 85 -1.38 -18.08 -13.32
C ALA A 85 -0.85 -19.52 -13.56
N ASN A 86 0.17 -19.62 -14.43
CA ASN A 86 0.76 -20.86 -14.98
C ASN A 86 0.87 -22.00 -13.95
N ASN A 87 0.40 -23.20 -14.35
CA ASN A 87 0.28 -24.44 -13.55
C ASN A 87 -0.97 -24.54 -12.64
N GLY A 88 -1.97 -23.67 -12.82
CA GLY A 88 -3.23 -23.74 -12.08
C GLY A 88 -3.14 -23.27 -10.63
N TYR A 89 -1.97 -22.75 -10.22
CA TYR A 89 -1.70 -22.18 -8.92
C TYR A 89 -0.69 -21.04 -9.07
N GLY A 90 -0.87 -19.95 -8.34
CA GLY A 90 0.10 -18.87 -8.32
C GLY A 90 1.49 -19.29 -7.83
N ASN A 91 2.54 -18.61 -8.31
CA ASN A 91 3.92 -18.84 -7.88
C ASN A 91 4.58 -17.56 -7.35
N ILE A 92 5.50 -17.75 -6.41
CA ILE A 92 6.17 -16.67 -5.66
C ILE A 92 6.84 -15.66 -6.61
N GLN A 93 7.51 -16.14 -7.66
CA GLN A 93 8.18 -15.28 -8.62
C GLN A 93 7.21 -14.32 -9.31
N SER A 94 6.11 -14.85 -9.85
CA SER A 94 5.12 -14.04 -10.58
C SER A 94 4.37 -13.06 -9.68
N PHE A 95 4.09 -13.42 -8.42
CA PHE A 95 3.53 -12.51 -7.44
C PHE A 95 4.44 -11.30 -7.18
N LEU A 96 5.73 -11.56 -6.95
CA LEU A 96 6.72 -10.51 -6.69
C LEU A 96 7.04 -9.68 -7.96
N GLN A 97 7.07 -10.29 -9.14
CA GLN A 97 7.39 -9.61 -10.40
C GLN A 97 6.20 -8.85 -11.03
N TYR A 98 5.00 -8.90 -10.45
CA TYR A 98 3.83 -8.21 -11.00
C TYR A 98 4.04 -6.70 -11.15
N GLY A 99 4.60 -6.06 -10.11
CA GLY A 99 4.80 -4.60 -10.09
C GLY A 99 6.26 -4.14 -10.16
N GLY A 100 7.23 -5.03 -10.00
CA GLY A 100 8.63 -4.62 -9.83
C GLY A 100 9.66 -5.67 -10.24
N THR A 101 10.89 -5.46 -9.81
CA THR A 101 12.06 -6.25 -10.24
C THR A 101 12.73 -6.93 -9.05
N LEU A 102 13.27 -8.13 -9.29
CA LEU A 102 14.00 -8.91 -8.29
C LEU A 102 15.50 -8.89 -8.58
N SER A 103 16.31 -8.74 -7.55
CA SER A 103 17.77 -8.81 -7.61
C SER A 103 18.33 -9.45 -6.34
N SER A 104 19.63 -9.77 -6.34
CA SER A 104 20.35 -10.29 -5.17
C SER A 104 19.69 -11.53 -4.51
N VAL A 105 19.08 -12.40 -5.32
CA VAL A 105 18.37 -13.58 -4.81
C VAL A 105 19.37 -14.61 -4.28
N THR A 106 19.23 -14.96 -3.01
CA THR A 106 19.94 -16.05 -2.33
C THR A 106 18.94 -17.10 -1.93
N PHE A 107 19.16 -18.35 -2.34
CA PHE A 107 18.29 -19.48 -2.01
C PHE A 107 18.79 -20.28 -0.81
N PHE A 108 17.86 -20.94 -0.11
CA PHE A 108 18.10 -21.73 1.09
C PHE A 108 17.38 -23.08 1.00
N ASN A 109 17.76 -24.05 1.84
CA ASN A 109 17.07 -25.35 2.02
C ASN A 109 16.75 -26.11 0.72
N GLY A 110 17.68 -26.09 -0.23
CA GLY A 110 17.54 -26.81 -1.50
C GLY A 110 16.64 -26.12 -2.53
N ALA A 111 16.06 -24.96 -2.22
CA ALA A 111 15.41 -24.12 -3.21
C ALA A 111 16.42 -23.65 -4.27
N THR A 112 15.98 -23.56 -5.52
CA THR A 112 16.79 -23.07 -6.65
C THR A 112 16.08 -22.04 -7.51
N THR A 113 14.78 -21.82 -7.24
CA THR A 113 13.92 -20.91 -7.98
C THR A 113 12.77 -20.41 -7.11
N LEU A 114 12.21 -19.26 -7.46
CA LEU A 114 10.96 -18.74 -6.92
C LEU A 114 9.73 -19.17 -7.74
N ASN A 115 9.93 -19.92 -8.83
CA ASN A 115 8.86 -20.52 -9.62
C ASN A 115 8.28 -21.77 -8.91
N THR A 116 7.92 -21.61 -7.64
CA THR A 116 7.26 -22.62 -6.80
C THR A 116 5.89 -22.10 -6.40
N LYS A 117 4.95 -23.02 -6.18
CA LYS A 117 3.59 -22.72 -5.73
C LYS A 117 3.65 -21.89 -4.45
N MET A 118 2.90 -20.80 -4.39
CA MET A 118 2.91 -19.89 -3.23
C MET A 118 2.09 -20.43 -2.06
N SER A 119 0.93 -21.00 -2.34
CA SER A 119 0.05 -21.56 -1.32
C SER A 119 -0.91 -22.55 -1.96
N SER A 120 -1.63 -23.31 -1.14
CA SER A 120 -2.65 -24.25 -1.63
C SER A 120 -3.96 -24.07 -0.88
N SER A 121 -5.06 -24.18 -1.61
CA SER A 121 -6.42 -24.27 -1.06
C SER A 121 -6.49 -25.23 0.13
N GLY A 122 -7.28 -24.86 1.15
CA GLY A 122 -7.43 -25.66 2.35
C GLY A 122 -6.23 -25.56 3.31
N PHE A 123 -5.45 -24.48 3.23
CA PHE A 123 -4.42 -24.15 4.21
C PHE A 123 -3.35 -25.23 4.41
N ASN A 124 -2.94 -25.94 3.35
CA ASN A 124 -1.94 -27.02 3.46
C ASN A 124 -0.50 -26.52 3.25
N LEU A 125 -0.27 -25.66 2.26
CA LEU A 125 1.01 -25.00 1.97
C LEU A 125 0.84 -23.50 2.17
N THR A 126 1.79 -22.90 2.90
CA THR A 126 1.76 -21.48 3.24
C THR A 126 3.12 -20.84 2.94
N THR A 127 3.10 -19.66 2.33
CA THR A 127 4.29 -18.81 2.17
C THR A 127 4.18 -17.60 3.07
N VAL A 128 5.25 -17.31 3.81
CA VAL A 128 5.39 -16.12 4.63
C VAL A 128 6.43 -15.20 3.99
N PHE A 129 6.08 -13.94 3.85
CA PHE A 129 6.95 -12.88 3.38
C PHE A 129 7.22 -11.91 4.52
N GLU A 130 8.49 -11.69 4.83
CA GLU A 130 8.92 -10.50 5.58
C GLU A 130 9.46 -9.49 4.58
N ILE A 131 8.76 -8.38 4.44
CA ILE A 131 9.11 -7.29 3.54
C ILE A 131 9.63 -6.13 4.39
N GLN A 132 10.92 -5.86 4.32
CA GLN A 132 11.57 -4.77 5.05
C GLN A 132 11.79 -3.58 4.13
N GLY A 133 11.34 -2.40 4.54
CA GLY A 133 11.45 -1.15 3.78
C GLY A 133 11.90 0.02 4.63
N TYR A 134 12.16 1.15 3.97
CA TYR A 134 12.52 2.41 4.62
C TYR A 134 11.73 3.57 3.99
N LEU A 135 11.13 4.42 4.84
CA LEU A 135 10.44 5.63 4.43
C LEU A 135 11.30 6.86 4.67
N SER A 136 11.60 7.60 3.60
CA SER A 136 12.28 8.89 3.67
C SER A 136 11.36 10.04 4.09
N GLN A 137 10.04 9.82 4.04
CA GLN A 137 8.99 10.77 4.44
C GLN A 137 7.88 10.02 5.17
N PRO A 138 7.22 10.62 6.18
CA PRO A 138 6.16 9.95 6.91
C PRO A 138 4.92 9.75 6.02
N ILE A 139 4.17 8.68 6.28
CA ILE A 139 2.84 8.44 5.69
C ILE A 139 1.82 8.74 6.78
N TYR A 140 1.13 9.87 6.66
CA TYR A 140 0.11 10.27 7.65
C TYR A 140 -1.19 9.48 7.52
N ALA A 141 -1.48 8.99 6.32
CA ALA A 141 -2.61 8.14 6.05
C ALA A 141 -2.27 7.20 4.89
N GLY A 142 -2.53 5.91 5.10
CA GLY A 142 -2.36 4.87 4.09
C GLY A 142 -3.29 3.71 4.38
N SER A 143 -3.37 2.79 3.43
CA SER A 143 -4.13 1.55 3.56
C SER A 143 -3.30 0.38 3.08
N ILE A 144 -3.38 -0.74 3.80
CA ILE A 144 -2.90 -2.03 3.29
C ILE A 144 -4.11 -2.87 2.96
N ASN A 145 -4.08 -3.49 1.79
CA ASN A 145 -5.05 -4.46 1.35
C ASN A 145 -4.34 -5.78 1.04
N SER A 146 -4.87 -6.90 1.53
CA SER A 146 -4.32 -8.23 1.28
C SER A 146 -5.42 -9.25 1.14
N ASP A 147 -5.21 -10.28 0.31
CA ASP A 147 -6.18 -11.37 0.22
C ASP A 147 -6.16 -12.19 1.51
N ASP A 148 -5.02 -12.77 1.83
CA ASP A 148 -4.80 -13.44 3.11
C ASP A 148 -4.34 -12.46 4.22
N GLY A 149 -3.58 -12.95 5.20
CA GLY A 149 -3.18 -12.17 6.37
C GLY A 149 -2.03 -11.21 6.07
N SER A 150 -2.09 -10.00 6.65
CA SER A 150 -0.92 -9.10 6.69
C SER A 150 -0.86 -8.28 7.98
N SER A 151 0.35 -8.02 8.47
CA SER A 151 0.59 -7.13 9.60
C SER A 151 1.80 -6.23 9.35
N LEU A 152 1.63 -4.94 9.65
CA LEU A 152 2.64 -3.90 9.55
C LEU A 152 3.28 -3.64 10.92
N TYR A 153 4.60 -3.63 10.95
CA TYR A 153 5.42 -3.44 12.14
C TYR A 153 6.46 -2.33 11.98
N THR A 154 6.91 -1.83 13.12
CA THR A 154 8.15 -1.05 13.28
C THR A 154 9.03 -1.71 14.33
N ASP A 155 10.24 -1.17 14.53
CA ASP A 155 11.16 -1.58 15.59
C ASP A 155 11.55 -3.06 15.51
N ASN A 156 11.89 -3.53 14.30
CA ASN A 156 12.31 -4.91 14.04
C ASN A 156 11.29 -5.97 14.49
N LEU A 157 10.04 -5.85 14.00
CA LEU A 157 8.89 -6.71 14.31
C LEU A 157 8.42 -6.69 15.78
N THR A 158 8.90 -5.76 16.61
CA THR A 158 8.50 -5.70 18.03
C THR A 158 7.27 -4.83 18.28
N LYS A 159 6.97 -3.88 17.39
CA LYS A 159 5.84 -2.96 17.52
C LYS A 159 4.86 -3.13 16.36
N LEU A 160 3.70 -3.71 16.64
CA LEU A 160 2.59 -3.77 15.68
C LEU A 160 2.01 -2.37 15.48
N VAL A 161 1.92 -1.92 14.23
CA VAL A 161 1.31 -0.65 13.84
C VAL A 161 -0.16 -0.86 13.47
N ALA A 162 -0.42 -1.82 12.59
CA ALA A 162 -1.75 -2.20 12.11
C ALA A 162 -1.66 -3.59 11.49
N GLY A 163 -2.79 -4.30 11.35
CA GLY A 163 -2.78 -5.61 10.72
C GLY A 163 -4.10 -6.34 10.82
N GLN A 164 -4.24 -7.34 9.97
CA GLN A 164 -5.25 -8.40 10.02
C GLN A 164 -4.48 -9.71 9.90
N ALA A 165 -4.13 -10.30 11.06
CA ALA A 165 -3.23 -11.44 11.10
C ALA A 165 -3.85 -12.69 10.46
N ASN A 166 -5.16 -12.90 10.62
CA ASN A 166 -5.85 -14.05 10.05
C ASN A 166 -6.01 -13.88 8.54
N PRO A 167 -5.94 -14.97 7.75
CA PRO A 167 -6.36 -14.97 6.36
C PRO A 167 -7.77 -14.37 6.21
N GLN A 168 -7.96 -13.46 5.25
CA GLN A 168 -9.21 -12.75 5.02
C GLN A 168 -9.54 -12.72 3.51
N THR A 169 -10.20 -11.68 3.02
CA THR A 169 -10.33 -11.41 1.59
C THR A 169 -9.85 -10.00 1.27
N ALA A 170 -9.34 -9.78 0.06
CA ALA A 170 -8.77 -8.50 -0.41
C ALA A 170 -9.78 -7.34 -0.58
N THR A 171 -10.89 -7.38 0.14
CA THR A 171 -11.93 -6.33 0.19
C THR A 171 -11.95 -5.57 1.51
N ASN A 172 -11.14 -6.00 2.49
CA ASN A 172 -11.11 -5.46 3.84
C ASN A 172 -9.75 -4.81 4.15
N PRO A 173 -9.43 -3.67 3.52
CA PRO A 173 -8.19 -2.96 3.81
C PRO A 173 -8.20 -2.43 5.24
N TYR A 174 -7.02 -2.33 5.84
CA TYR A 174 -6.83 -1.63 7.12
C TYR A 174 -5.98 -0.38 6.94
N SER A 175 -6.34 0.65 7.70
CA SER A 175 -5.63 1.93 7.67
C SER A 175 -4.38 1.90 8.54
N TYR A 176 -3.38 2.69 8.15
CA TYR A 176 -2.17 2.88 8.93
C TYR A 176 -1.66 4.32 8.84
N SER A 177 -0.78 4.67 9.78
CA SER A 177 0.12 5.82 9.67
C SER A 177 1.52 5.34 10.06
N LEU A 178 2.54 5.86 9.38
CA LEU A 178 3.93 5.47 9.59
C LEU A 178 4.81 6.73 9.69
N PRO A 179 5.70 6.82 10.69
CA PRO A 179 6.75 7.83 10.70
C PRO A 179 7.79 7.54 9.61
N THR A 180 8.75 8.45 9.46
CA THR A 180 9.99 8.13 8.74
C THR A 180 10.74 6.99 9.41
N GLY A 181 11.51 6.23 8.64
CA GLY A 181 12.34 5.15 9.16
C GLY A 181 12.00 3.78 8.59
N ALA A 182 12.54 2.75 9.24
CA ALA A 182 12.36 1.36 8.83
C ALA A 182 10.97 0.84 9.23
N PHE A 183 10.41 -0.01 8.38
CA PHE A 183 9.18 -0.74 8.65
C PHE A 183 9.30 -2.17 8.10
N GLN A 184 8.45 -3.05 8.62
CA GLN A 184 8.31 -4.42 8.14
C GLN A 184 6.86 -4.76 7.90
N ILE A 185 6.58 -5.52 6.84
CA ILE A 185 5.30 -6.20 6.65
C ILE A 185 5.55 -7.69 6.76
N LEU A 186 4.82 -8.36 7.65
CA LEU A 186 4.61 -9.80 7.55
C LEU A 186 3.36 -10.02 6.72
N TYR A 187 3.50 -10.62 5.55
CA TYR A 187 2.39 -11.06 4.70
C TYR A 187 2.41 -12.58 4.62
N VAL A 188 1.25 -13.18 4.72
CA VAL A 188 1.08 -14.62 4.59
C VAL A 188 0.15 -14.89 3.44
N GLU A 189 0.55 -15.83 2.60
CA GLU A 189 -0.31 -16.44 1.61
C GLU A 189 -0.53 -17.91 1.98
N ALA A 190 -1.78 -18.27 2.21
CA ALA A 190 -2.21 -19.44 2.94
C ALA A 190 -3.33 -20.23 2.23
N ASN A 191 -4.18 -19.59 1.41
CA ASN A 191 -5.39 -20.25 0.89
C ASN A 191 -5.43 -20.45 -0.64
N GLY A 192 -4.29 -20.41 -1.31
CA GLY A 192 -4.23 -20.51 -2.77
C GLY A 192 -4.60 -19.19 -3.46
N ALA A 193 -4.35 -19.15 -4.78
CA ALA A 193 -4.63 -17.97 -5.59
C ALA A 193 -6.15 -17.65 -5.67
N PRO A 194 -6.55 -16.38 -5.91
CA PRO A 194 -5.70 -15.22 -6.17
C PRO A 194 -4.88 -14.80 -4.94
N ALA A 195 -3.84 -13.99 -5.16
CA ALA A 195 -3.05 -13.43 -4.07
C ALA A 195 -2.86 -11.93 -4.30
N GLN A 196 -2.88 -11.17 -3.23
CA GLN A 196 -2.74 -9.72 -3.29
C GLN A 196 -2.07 -9.17 -2.04
N LEU A 197 -1.16 -8.23 -2.23
CA LEU A 197 -0.70 -7.32 -1.20
C LEU A 197 -0.47 -5.94 -1.82
N THR A 198 -1.24 -4.95 -1.39
CA THR A 198 -1.07 -3.56 -1.79
C THR A 198 -0.87 -2.71 -0.54
N MET A 199 0.17 -1.86 -0.54
CA MET A 199 0.38 -0.83 0.47
C MET A 199 0.32 0.52 -0.23
N ASP A 200 -0.75 1.27 0.03
CA ASP A 200 -0.95 2.59 -0.55
C ASP A 200 -0.69 3.68 0.49
N ALA A 201 -0.13 4.79 0.03
CA ALA A 201 -0.17 6.05 0.74
C ALA A 201 -1.28 6.91 0.12
N THR A 202 -2.16 7.46 0.95
CA THR A 202 -3.06 8.51 0.47
C THR A 202 -2.28 9.82 0.47
N LYS A 203 -2.07 10.38 -0.72
CA LYS A 203 -1.57 11.75 -0.79
C LYS A 203 -2.67 12.65 -0.28
N VAL A 204 -2.45 13.27 0.88
CA VAL A 204 -3.30 14.36 1.35
C VAL A 204 -3.20 15.43 0.26
N PRO A 205 -4.30 15.80 -0.42
CA PRO A 205 -4.26 16.87 -1.39
C PRO A 205 -3.68 18.09 -0.69
N GLU A 206 -2.68 18.72 -1.31
CA GLU A 206 -2.11 19.96 -0.78
C GLU A 206 -3.28 20.86 -0.40
N PRO A 207 -3.30 21.39 0.84
CA PRO A 207 -4.45 22.15 1.32
C PRO A 207 -4.82 23.15 0.25
N GLY A 208 -6.10 23.17 -0.14
CA GLY A 208 -6.64 24.12 -1.11
C GLY A 208 -6.26 25.56 -0.78
N SER A 209 -5.79 25.85 0.44
CA SER A 209 -5.01 27.02 0.85
C SER A 209 -4.01 27.56 -0.17
N LEU A 210 -3.26 26.74 -0.94
CA LEU A 210 -2.37 27.27 -1.98
C LEU A 210 -3.16 27.81 -3.19
N ALA A 211 -4.16 27.07 -3.63
CA ALA A 211 -5.09 27.54 -4.66
C ALA A 211 -5.93 28.73 -4.18
N LEU A 212 -6.30 28.77 -2.90
CA LEU A 212 -7.10 29.80 -2.25
C LEU A 212 -6.26 31.06 -1.98
N LEU A 213 -4.97 30.89 -1.67
CA LEU A 213 -3.98 31.96 -1.60
C LEU A 213 -3.74 32.54 -2.99
N GLY A 214 -3.53 31.70 -4.00
CA GLY A 214 -3.33 32.12 -5.38
C GLY A 214 -4.56 32.85 -5.96
N THR A 215 -5.75 32.30 -5.76
CA THR A 215 -7.00 32.95 -6.18
C THR A 215 -7.32 34.19 -5.36
N GLY A 216 -7.01 34.20 -4.06
CA GLY A 216 -7.13 35.37 -3.19
C GLY A 216 -6.22 36.52 -3.63
N LEU A 217 -4.95 36.23 -3.95
CA LEU A 217 -3.99 37.20 -4.49
C LEU A 217 -4.41 37.74 -5.86
N LEU A 218 -4.89 36.87 -6.75
CA LEU A 218 -5.45 37.29 -8.05
C LEU A 218 -6.68 38.20 -7.88
N GLY A 219 -7.58 37.85 -6.94
CA GLY A 219 -8.73 38.66 -6.60
C GLY A 219 -8.35 40.06 -6.09
N LEU A 220 -7.38 40.13 -5.17
CA LEU A 220 -6.85 41.41 -4.66
C LEU A 220 -6.13 42.22 -5.74
N GLY A 221 -5.37 41.56 -6.63
CA GLY A 221 -4.71 42.19 -7.77
C GLY A 221 -5.70 42.84 -8.74
N LEU A 222 -6.80 42.16 -9.08
CA LEU A 222 -7.86 42.69 -9.94
C LEU A 222 -8.61 43.88 -9.29
N ILE A 223 -8.79 43.86 -7.96
CA ILE A 223 -9.37 45.00 -7.23
C ILE A 223 -8.42 46.21 -7.25
N SER A 224 -7.11 45.98 -7.06
CA SER A 224 -6.11 47.05 -7.03
C SER A 224 -5.95 47.76 -8.39
N THR A 225 -6.00 47.01 -9.49
CA THR A 225 -5.90 47.54 -10.86
C THR A 225 -7.15 48.32 -11.27
N ARG A 226 -8.33 47.94 -10.78
CA ARG A 226 -9.57 48.70 -10.98
C ARG A 226 -9.55 50.07 -10.30
N ARG A 227 -8.93 50.19 -9.11
CA ARG A 227 -8.84 51.48 -8.40
C ARG A 227 -7.93 52.49 -9.12
N ARG A 228 -6.84 52.02 -9.74
CA ARG A 228 -5.90 52.88 -10.48
C ARG A 228 -6.43 53.45 -11.80
N ARG A 229 -7.52 52.92 -12.35
CA ARG A 229 -8.15 53.44 -13.58
C ARG A 229 -9.22 54.52 -13.32
N LYS A 230 -9.51 54.83 -12.05
CA LYS A 230 -10.49 55.85 -11.65
C LYS A 230 -9.86 57.07 -10.95
N ALA A 231 -8.54 57.08 -10.76
CA ALA A 231 -7.74 58.25 -10.39
C ALA A 231 -7.03 58.74 -11.66
#